data_AF-A0A653ADX8-F1
#
_entry.id   AF-A0A653ADX8-F1
#
_cell.length_a   1.000
_cell.length_b   1.000
_cell.length_c   1.000
_cell.angle_alpha   90.00
_cell.angle_beta   90.00
_cell.angle_gamma   90.00
#
_symmetry.space_group_name_H-M   'P 1'
#
loop_
_entity.id
_entity.type
_entity.pdbx_description
1 polymer ?
#
loop_
_entity_poly.entity_id
_entity_poly.type
_entity_poly.pdbx_seq_one_letter_code
_entity_poly.pdbx_strand_id
1 'polypeptide(L)'
;MSGKRAFAPGEWVATFRGETGRILGPEGYRAAVQCLREGKRPGRYFAPGCCADPDYISRIPVVFPDGTYDVLRSLNLRRGAQPDPAQKQEVLDILSRIGASRGHEDPVEEEEV
;
A
#
# COMPACT_ATOMS: atom_id res chain seq x y z
N MET A 1 19.12 2.14 -15.07
CA MET A 1 19.01 1.17 -13.96
C MET A 1 17.57 1.21 -13.46
N SER A 2 16.69 0.36 -13.99
CA SER A 2 15.32 0.24 -13.45
C SER A 2 15.43 -0.44 -12.08
N GLY A 3 15.34 0.34 -11.01
CA GLY A 3 15.54 -0.14 -9.65
C GLY A 3 14.50 -1.22 -9.30
N LYS A 4 14.96 -2.41 -8.93
CA LYS A 4 14.10 -3.51 -8.49
C LYS A 4 13.25 -3.05 -7.31
N ARG A 5 11.94 -2.87 -7.51
CA ARG A 5 10.98 -2.62 -6.42
C ARG A 5 10.66 -3.95 -5.73
N ALA A 6 10.56 -3.94 -4.40
CA ALA A 6 10.16 -5.12 -3.65
C ALA A 6 8.64 -5.27 -3.58
N PHE A 7 7.89 -4.24 -3.92
CA PHE A 7 6.43 -4.23 -3.89
C PHE A 7 5.90 -3.26 -4.95
N ALA A 8 4.79 -3.60 -5.61
CA ALA A 8 4.20 -2.75 -6.63
C ALA A 8 3.00 -1.95 -6.07
N PRO A 9 2.83 -0.67 -6.47
CA PRO A 9 1.57 0.03 -6.26
C PRO A 9 0.36 -0.80 -6.74
N GLY A 10 -0.71 -0.78 -5.96
CA GLY A 10 -1.93 -1.52 -6.26
C GLY A 10 -1.93 -3.01 -5.90
N GLU A 11 -0.76 -3.58 -5.56
CA GLU A 11 -0.62 -4.97 -5.11
C GLU A 11 -1.31 -5.19 -3.74
N TRP A 12 -1.88 -6.37 -3.58
CA TRP A 12 -2.49 -6.82 -2.32
C TRP A 12 -1.48 -7.58 -1.47
N VAL A 13 -1.39 -7.17 -0.20
CA VAL A 13 -0.43 -7.71 0.77
C VAL A 13 -1.13 -8.04 2.07
N ALA A 14 -0.55 -8.96 2.83
CA ALA A 14 -0.94 -9.25 4.20
C ALA A 14 0.16 -8.80 5.16
N THR A 15 -0.22 -8.22 6.29
CA THR A 15 0.72 -7.98 7.39
C THR A 15 1.15 -9.31 8.00
N PHE A 16 2.19 -9.30 8.84
CA PHE A 16 2.59 -10.48 9.60
C PHE A 16 1.48 -11.02 10.53
N ARG A 17 0.46 -10.21 10.85
CA ARG A 17 -0.72 -10.60 11.63
C ARG A 17 -1.86 -11.16 10.77
N GLY A 18 -1.70 -11.16 9.44
CA GLY A 18 -2.72 -11.61 8.50
C GLY A 18 -3.74 -10.55 8.12
N GLU A 19 -3.51 -9.27 8.47
CA GLU A 19 -4.40 -8.19 8.03
C GLU A 19 -4.12 -7.87 6.55
N THR A 20 -5.14 -7.96 5.70
CA THR A 20 -5.01 -7.68 4.27
C THR A 20 -5.15 -6.18 3.98
N GLY A 21 -4.26 -5.66 3.14
CA GLY A 21 -4.27 -4.28 2.69
C GLY A 21 -3.76 -4.14 1.25
N ARG A 22 -3.93 -2.95 0.69
CA ARG A 22 -3.50 -2.63 -0.67
C ARG A 22 -2.39 -1.59 -0.66
N ILE A 23 -1.36 -1.81 -1.46
CA ILE A 23 -0.23 -0.89 -1.57
C ILE A 23 -0.65 0.37 -2.31
N LEU A 24 -0.34 1.53 -1.75
CA LEU A 24 -0.64 2.83 -2.33
C LEU A 24 0.46 3.27 -3.29
N GLY A 25 0.10 3.76 -4.47
CA GLY A 25 1.03 4.54 -5.30
C GLY A 25 1.37 5.90 -4.66
N PRO A 26 2.35 6.64 -5.19
CA PRO A 26 2.80 7.90 -4.59
C PRO A 26 1.67 8.92 -4.41
N GLU A 27 0.80 9.05 -5.40
CA GLU A 27 -0.38 9.92 -5.33
C GLU A 27 -1.41 9.44 -4.31
N GLY A 28 -1.71 8.15 -4.30
CA GLY A 28 -2.61 7.55 -3.32
C GLY A 28 -2.11 7.69 -1.89
N TYR A 29 -0.79 7.61 -1.68
CA TYR A 29 -0.17 7.85 -0.38
C TYR A 29 -0.31 9.31 0.05
N ARG A 30 -0.03 10.27 -0.85
CA ARG A 30 -0.24 11.71 -0.55
C ARG A 30 -1.68 12.01 -0.16
N ALA A 31 -2.65 11.44 -0.88
CA ALA A 31 -4.06 11.56 -0.55
C ALA A 31 -4.39 10.92 0.81
N ALA A 32 -3.89 9.71 1.08
CA ALA A 32 -4.10 9.01 2.34
C ALA A 32 -3.56 9.80 3.54
N VAL A 33 -2.38 10.40 3.42
CA VAL A 33 -1.78 11.23 4.49
C VAL A 33 -2.66 12.44 4.83
N GLN A 34 -3.37 13.00 3.84
CA GLN A 34 -4.23 14.17 4.02
C GLN A 34 -5.64 13.81 4.50
N CYS A 35 -6.16 12.65 4.09
CA CYS A 35 -7.57 12.30 4.27
C CYS A 35 -7.83 11.19 5.28
N LEU A 36 -6.83 10.34 5.56
CA LEU A 36 -6.99 9.15 6.40
C LEU A 36 -6.18 9.28 7.68
N ARG A 37 -6.59 8.50 8.69
CA ARG A 37 -5.86 8.37 9.94
C ARG A 37 -4.80 7.28 9.82
N GLU A 38 -3.65 7.48 10.45
CA GLU A 38 -2.66 6.42 10.62
C GLU A 38 -3.17 5.36 11.61
N GLY A 39 -3.19 4.09 11.19
CA GLY A 39 -3.70 2.95 11.98
C GLY A 39 -2.79 2.56 13.15
N LYS A 40 -1.51 2.91 13.05
CA LYS A 40 -0.45 2.57 14.00
C LYS A 40 -0.23 1.05 14.12
N ARG A 41 -0.34 0.32 13.01
CA ARG A 41 -0.17 -1.14 13.03
C ARG A 41 1.23 -1.58 13.50
N PRO A 42 1.32 -2.75 14.16
CA PRO A 42 2.59 -3.38 14.45
C PRO A 42 3.40 -3.60 13.17
N GLY A 43 4.72 -3.43 13.25
CA GLY A 43 5.59 -3.56 12.08
C GLY A 43 5.60 -2.34 11.15
N ARG A 44 4.93 -1.25 11.53
CA ARG A 44 5.07 0.04 10.87
C ARG A 44 6.48 0.59 10.96
N TYR A 45 6.85 1.34 9.93
CA TYR A 45 8.03 2.18 9.92
C TYR A 45 7.81 3.34 10.88
N PHE A 46 8.44 3.29 12.04
CA PHE A 46 8.37 4.33 13.05
C PHE A 46 9.75 5.00 13.17
N ALA A 47 9.94 6.10 12.45
CA ALA A 47 11.11 6.96 12.59
C ALA A 47 10.66 8.38 12.96
N PRO A 48 10.79 8.81 14.23
CA PRO A 48 10.38 10.15 14.64
C PRO A 48 11.20 11.22 13.89
N GLY A 49 10.51 12.22 13.33
CA GLY A 49 11.14 13.33 12.59
C GLY A 49 11.53 13.03 11.13
N CYS A 50 11.23 11.83 10.62
CA CYS A 50 11.53 11.46 9.23
C CYS A 50 10.26 11.56 8.38
N CYS A 51 10.32 12.34 7.29
CA CYS A 51 9.32 12.27 6.23
C CYS A 51 9.32 10.83 5.72
N ALA A 52 8.20 10.11 5.87
CA ALA A 52 8.07 8.76 5.37
C ALA A 52 8.02 8.80 3.84
N ASP A 53 9.18 8.94 3.22
CA ASP A 53 9.37 8.88 1.78
C ASP A 53 9.32 7.40 1.35
N PRO A 54 8.21 6.93 0.75
CA PRO A 54 8.06 5.52 0.48
C PRO A 54 8.94 5.12 -0.70
N ASP A 55 9.86 4.20 -0.46
CA ASP A 55 10.80 3.69 -1.47
C ASP A 55 10.33 2.41 -2.15
N TYR A 56 9.21 1.81 -1.70
CA TYR A 56 8.66 0.56 -2.22
C TYR A 56 9.62 -0.64 -2.14
N ILE A 57 10.66 -0.53 -1.31
CA ILE A 57 11.67 -1.55 -1.06
C ILE A 57 11.68 -1.91 0.43
N SER A 58 11.75 -0.88 1.28
CA SER A 58 11.83 -0.98 2.73
C SER A 58 10.67 -0.27 3.43
N ARG A 59 10.08 0.75 2.80
CA ARG A 59 8.98 1.57 3.30
C ARG A 59 7.83 1.52 2.30
N ILE A 60 6.76 0.81 2.68
CA ILE A 60 5.67 0.47 1.79
C ILE A 60 4.38 1.03 2.37
N PRO A 61 3.74 2.00 1.71
CA PRO A 61 2.49 2.59 2.19
C PRO A 61 1.34 1.64 1.85
N VAL A 62 0.54 1.28 2.84
CA VAL A 62 -0.57 0.33 2.71
C VAL A 62 -1.83 0.95 3.28
N VAL A 63 -2.93 0.87 2.52
CA VAL A 63 -4.28 1.20 3.00
C VAL A 63 -5.03 -0.08 3.39
N PHE A 64 -5.85 0.01 4.42
CA PHE A 64 -6.60 -1.11 4.97
C PHE A 64 -8.11 -0.89 4.86
N PRO A 65 -8.92 -1.96 4.89
CA PRO A 65 -10.38 -1.87 4.81
C PRO A 65 -11.02 -1.05 5.95
N ASP A 66 -10.33 -0.84 7.06
CA ASP A 66 -10.86 -0.03 8.17
C ASP A 66 -10.73 1.49 7.96
N GLY A 67 -10.31 1.93 6.76
CA GLY A 67 -10.15 3.36 6.44
C GLY A 67 -8.86 3.97 6.99
N THR A 68 -7.91 3.17 7.45
CA THR A 68 -6.63 3.66 7.92
C THR A 68 -5.50 3.29 6.96
N TYR A 69 -4.38 4.02 7.07
CA TYR A 69 -3.15 3.67 6.37
C TYR A 69 -2.00 3.49 7.36
N ASP A 70 -0.99 2.74 6.93
CA ASP A 70 0.29 2.65 7.63
C ASP A 70 1.42 2.54 6.60
N VAL A 71 2.60 3.07 6.93
CA VAL A 71 3.82 2.75 6.18
C VAL A 71 4.48 1.56 6.87
N LEU A 72 4.55 0.43 6.19
CA LEU A 72 5.06 -0.83 6.74
C LEU A 72 6.46 -1.16 6.22
N ARG A 73 7.22 -1.90 7.03
CA ARG A 73 8.50 -2.49 6.59
C ARG A 73 8.23 -3.66 5.66
N SER A 74 9.02 -3.83 4.60
CA SER A 74 8.89 -4.97 3.67
C SER A 74 8.92 -6.32 4.35
N LEU A 75 9.78 -6.47 5.36
CA LEU A 75 9.89 -7.69 6.16
C LEU A 75 8.61 -8.07 6.91
N ASN A 76 7.69 -7.11 7.10
CA ASN A 76 6.43 -7.31 7.80
C ASN A 76 5.25 -7.51 6.84
N LEU A 77 5.52 -7.61 5.54
CA LEU A 77 4.53 -7.81 4.48
C LEU A 77 4.74 -9.14 3.76
N ARG A 78 3.63 -9.79 3.43
CA ARG A 78 3.56 -10.99 2.58
C ARG A 78 2.80 -10.64 1.31
N ARG A 79 3.37 -11.00 0.17
CA ARG A 79 2.75 -10.81 -1.16
C ARG A 79 1.64 -11.82 -1.42
N GLY A 80 0.80 -11.52 -2.42
CA GLY A 80 -0.20 -12.46 -2.93
C GLY A 80 -1.35 -12.70 -1.95
N ALA A 81 -1.61 -11.75 -1.05
CA ALA A 81 -2.78 -11.82 -0.20
C ALA A 81 -4.03 -11.65 -1.06
N GLN A 82 -5.02 -12.50 -0.85
CA GLN A 82 -6.32 -12.36 -1.48
C GLN A 82 -7.28 -11.74 -0.47
N PRO A 83 -7.70 -10.48 -0.64
CA PRO A 83 -8.76 -9.92 0.18
C PRO A 83 -10.06 -10.66 -0.10
N ASP A 84 -10.93 -10.75 0.91
CA ASP A 84 -12.31 -11.13 0.65
C ASP A 84 -13.03 -10.04 -0.19
N PRO A 85 -14.16 -10.37 -0.85
CA PRO A 85 -14.86 -9.40 -1.70
C PRO A 85 -15.29 -8.12 -0.98
N ALA A 86 -15.63 -8.21 0.32
CA ALA A 86 -16.08 -7.06 1.09
C ALA A 86 -14.90 -6.13 1.43
N GLN A 87 -13.79 -6.69 1.88
CA GLN A 87 -12.52 -5.97 2.11
C GLN A 87 -12.04 -5.28 0.83
N LYS A 88 -12.12 -5.99 -0.30
CA LYS A 88 -11.74 -5.44 -1.60
C LYS A 88 -12.59 -4.22 -1.94
N GLN A 89 -13.91 -4.33 -1.81
CA GLN A 89 -14.81 -3.23 -2.11
C GLN A 89 -14.58 -2.02 -1.20
N GLU A 90 -14.44 -2.24 0.10
CA GLU A 90 -14.23 -1.17 1.08
C GLU A 90 -12.95 -0.38 0.76
N VAL A 91 -11.85 -1.06 0.44
CA VAL A 91 -10.60 -0.39 0.03
C VAL A 91 -10.79 0.43 -1.25
N LEU A 92 -11.51 -0.10 -2.25
CA LEU A 92 -11.76 0.63 -3.49
C LEU A 92 -12.63 1.87 -3.25
N ASP A 93 -13.63 1.77 -2.38
CA ASP A 93 -14.49 2.89 -1.99
C ASP A 93 -13.70 3.97 -1.26
N ILE A 94 -12.82 3.58 -0.32
CA ILE A 94 -11.89 4.50 0.36
C ILE A 94 -11.02 5.23 -0.67
N LEU A 95 -10.40 4.49 -1.60
CA LEU A 95 -9.54 5.08 -2.63
C LEU A 95 -10.29 6.05 -3.54
N SER A 96 -11.54 5.73 -3.88
CA SER A 96 -12.41 6.62 -4.65
C SER A 96 -12.70 7.92 -3.89
N ARG A 97 -13.04 7.83 -2.60
CA ARG A 97 -13.36 8.98 -1.75
C ARG A 97 -12.18 9.95 -1.57
N ILE A 98 -10.97 9.42 -1.46
CA ILE A 98 -9.76 10.25 -1.27
C ILE A 98 -9.14 10.70 -2.61
N GLY A 99 -9.76 10.38 -3.75
CA GLY A 99 -9.23 10.74 -5.07
C GLY A 99 -7.97 9.96 -5.48
N ALA A 100 -7.71 8.81 -4.86
CA ALA A 100 -6.57 7.93 -5.14
C ALA A 100 -6.87 6.86 -6.21
N SER A 101 -7.99 6.99 -6.92
CA SER A 101 -8.52 6.01 -7.88
C SER A 101 -7.79 5.96 -9.22
N ARG A 102 -6.75 6.78 -9.44
CA ARG A 102 -5.97 6.82 -10.68
C ARG A 102 -4.46 6.89 -10.42
N GLY A 103 -3.91 5.89 -9.73
CA GLY A 103 -2.48 5.65 -9.75
C GLY A 103 -2.12 4.75 -10.93
N HIS A 104 -1.45 5.31 -11.93
CA HIS A 104 -0.88 4.68 -13.13
C HIS A 104 -0.66 3.17 -13.00
N GLU A 105 -1.50 2.39 -13.68
CA GLU A 105 -1.22 1.00 -14.02
C GLU A 105 -0.18 1.05 -15.14
N ASP A 106 1.11 1.05 -14.79
CA ASP A 106 2.15 0.74 -15.78
C ASP A 106 1.89 -0.69 -16.29
N PRO A 107 1.92 -0.92 -17.63
CA PRO A 107 1.68 -2.23 -18.19
C PRO A 107 2.80 -3.18 -17.75
N VAL A 108 2.41 -4.33 -17.22
CA VAL A 108 3.28 -5.50 -17.23
C VAL A 108 3.48 -5.85 -18.70
N GLU A 109 4.64 -5.48 -19.26
CA GLU A 109 5.09 -6.04 -20.54
C GLU A 109 5.18 -7.56 -20.38
N GLU A 110 4.31 -8.26 -21.09
CA GLU A 110 4.46 -9.68 -21.39
C GLU A 110 5.73 -9.81 -22.26
N GLU A 111 6.84 -10.27 -21.67
CA GLU A 111 7.95 -10.79 -22.47
C GLU A 111 7.64 -12.24 -22.84
N GLU A 112 7.31 -12.44 -24.12
CA GLU A 112 7.38 -13.73 -24.82
C GLU A 112 8.79 -14.32 -24.70
N VAL A 113 8.90 -15.57 -24.25
CA VAL A 113 9.91 -16.56 -24.71
C VAL A 113 9.28 -17.95 -24.71
#